data_AF-A0A367JX54-F1
#
_entry.id   AF-A0A367JX54-F1
#
_cell.length_a   1.000
_cell.length_b   1.000
_cell.length_c   1.000
_cell.angle_alpha   90.00
_cell.angle_beta   90.00
_cell.angle_gamma   90.00
#
_symmetry.space_group_name_H-M   'P 1'
#
loop_
_entity.id
_entity.type
_entity.pdbx_description
1 polymer ?
#
loop_
_entity_poly.entity_id
_entity_poly.type
_entity_poly.pdbx_seq_one_letter_code
_entity_poly.pdbx_strand_id
1 'polypeptide(L)'
;MSNLGFLKFCTTPNYSKHPFLKSVVSKLPFSYPESQQNWESALKDLIVPSIVVQLDVGGYRYTTLYHTLMVSRYFEKVLKRILERPEAWANADWLLVNQDGKLFGYILDYLRTANASSLPSDLNILTRLKEEVRFYKIPFMDSIINEKIRILNSPQEEARERMYKILYTEEYDRMKRTKGFKNNDGQLVSDILLEYEEIAKLSIQEPYWVCSRGIRIHTSPTKCGRMCKREFEPDHHGWHFIQVEKTVLATRDE
;
A
#
# COMPACT_ATOMS: atom_id res chain seq x y z
N MET A 1 -13.88 -33.39 41.10
CA MET A 1 -13.44 -34.26 39.99
C MET A 1 -14.00 -33.66 38.70
N SER A 2 -13.26 -32.71 38.11
CA SER A 2 -12.41 -32.92 36.92
C SER A 2 -13.26 -33.11 35.66
N ASN A 3 -13.53 -32.03 34.92
CA ASN A 3 -12.80 -31.60 33.70
C ASN A 3 -12.89 -32.60 32.54
N LEU A 4 -13.52 -32.18 31.44
CA LEU A 4 -13.02 -32.19 30.05
C LEU A 4 -14.19 -32.09 29.06
N GLY A 5 -14.31 -30.94 28.40
CA GLY A 5 -15.33 -30.65 27.40
C GLY A 5 -14.77 -29.85 26.23
N PHE A 6 -13.80 -30.45 25.52
CA PHE A 6 -13.48 -30.25 24.09
C PHE A 6 -13.54 -28.84 23.49
N LEU A 7 -12.38 -28.17 23.45
CA LEU A 7 -12.06 -27.25 22.35
C LEU A 7 -11.93 -28.07 21.06
N LYS A 8 -12.92 -27.95 20.17
CA LYS A 8 -12.83 -28.47 18.80
C LYS A 8 -11.79 -27.65 18.03
N PHE A 9 -10.66 -28.29 17.74
CA PHE A 9 -9.66 -27.78 16.81
C PHE A 9 -10.21 -27.87 15.38
N CYS A 10 -10.51 -26.73 14.76
CA CYS A 10 -10.69 -26.67 13.30
C CYS A 10 -9.31 -26.61 12.67
N THR A 11 -8.99 -27.62 11.87
CA THR A 11 -7.74 -27.81 11.13
C THR A 11 -7.49 -26.68 10.12
N THR A 12 -6.20 -26.36 9.99
CA THR A 12 -5.57 -25.23 9.29
C THR A 12 -5.67 -25.22 7.75
N PRO A 13 -5.61 -24.05 7.10
CA PRO A 13 -4.99 -23.90 5.78
C PRO A 13 -3.46 -23.83 5.92
N ASN A 14 -2.74 -24.46 5.01
CA ASN A 14 -1.28 -24.62 5.05
C ASN A 14 -0.55 -23.36 4.56
N TYR A 15 0.00 -22.56 5.49
CA TYR A 15 0.67 -21.27 5.21
C TYR A 15 2.18 -21.37 4.94
N SER A 16 2.72 -22.57 4.68
CA SER A 16 4.14 -22.81 4.39
C SER A 16 4.69 -22.13 3.12
N LYS A 17 3.88 -21.34 2.42
CA LYS A 17 4.26 -20.67 1.16
C LYS A 17 4.21 -19.14 1.19
N HIS A 18 3.94 -18.48 2.32
CA HIS A 18 3.81 -17.02 2.33
C HIS A 18 5.18 -16.30 2.22
N PRO A 19 5.41 -15.44 1.19
CA PRO A 19 6.72 -14.80 0.92
C PRO A 19 7.24 -13.89 2.04
N PHE A 20 6.35 -13.42 2.92
CA PHE A 20 6.65 -12.47 3.99
C PHE A 20 7.59 -13.04 5.08
N LEU A 21 7.46 -14.34 5.41
CA LEU A 21 8.25 -14.95 6.49
C LEU A 21 9.69 -15.29 6.08
N LYS A 22 10.00 -15.40 4.77
CA LYS A 22 11.38 -15.60 4.29
C LYS A 22 12.26 -14.37 4.47
N SER A 23 11.69 -13.16 4.55
CA SER A 23 12.42 -11.90 4.70
C SER A 23 12.81 -11.58 6.15
N VAL A 24 12.16 -12.21 7.14
CA VAL A 24 12.39 -11.90 8.57
C VAL A 24 13.56 -12.72 9.12
N VAL A 25 13.81 -13.92 8.57
CA VAL A 25 14.88 -14.82 9.01
C VAL A 25 16.29 -14.30 8.63
N SER A 26 16.42 -13.43 7.63
CA SER A 26 17.73 -13.01 7.10
C SER A 26 18.32 -11.72 7.69
N LYS A 27 17.66 -11.08 8.67
CA LYS A 27 18.07 -9.74 9.16
C LYS A 27 18.22 -9.58 10.68
N LEU A 28 18.35 -10.66 11.44
CA LEU A 28 18.72 -10.53 12.85
C LEU A 28 20.23 -10.72 13.03
N PRO A 29 20.98 -9.68 13.46
CA PRO A 29 22.35 -9.83 13.89
C PRO A 29 22.33 -10.28 15.35
N PHE A 30 22.69 -11.53 15.62
CA PHE A 30 23.06 -11.94 16.96
C PHE A 30 24.36 -12.75 16.89
N SER A 31 25.42 -12.13 17.40
CA SER A 31 26.65 -12.77 17.84
C SER A 31 26.34 -13.83 18.91
N TYR A 32 26.88 -15.04 18.69
CA TYR A 32 26.89 -16.25 19.52
C TYR A 32 27.68 -16.11 20.85
N PRO A 33 27.79 -17.14 21.75
CA PRO A 33 27.12 -18.46 21.85
C PRO A 33 26.42 -18.64 23.25
N GLU A 34 25.52 -19.59 23.51
CA GLU A 34 25.75 -21.03 23.71
C GLU A 34 24.40 -21.71 24.03
N SER A 35 24.30 -23.02 23.81
CA SER A 35 23.10 -23.88 23.89
C SER A 35 22.21 -23.93 22.63
N GLN A 36 22.70 -24.66 21.63
CA GLN A 36 21.97 -25.15 20.46
C GLN A 36 20.81 -26.13 20.77
N GLN A 37 20.26 -26.16 21.99
CA GLN A 37 19.34 -27.23 22.41
C GLN A 37 17.92 -26.77 22.80
N ASN A 38 17.46 -25.59 22.34
CA ASN A 38 16.12 -25.14 22.75
C ASN A 38 15.30 -24.40 21.67
N TRP A 39 15.74 -24.41 20.41
CA TRP A 39 14.98 -23.75 19.36
C TRP A 39 13.70 -24.53 18.99
N GLU A 40 13.70 -25.87 19.11
CA GLU A 40 12.49 -26.69 18.89
C GLU A 40 11.43 -26.52 19.99
N SER A 41 11.83 -26.32 21.26
CA SER A 41 10.90 -25.99 22.36
C SER A 41 10.37 -24.56 22.23
N ALA A 42 11.23 -23.60 21.86
CA ALA A 42 10.81 -22.23 21.60
C ALA A 42 9.86 -22.12 20.39
N LEU A 43 10.00 -23.01 19.39
CA LEU A 43 9.05 -23.13 18.27
C LEU A 43 7.75 -23.84 18.66
N LYS A 44 7.77 -24.77 19.62
CA LYS A 44 6.54 -25.35 20.20
C LYS A 44 5.71 -24.31 20.96
N ASP A 45 6.37 -23.36 21.62
CA ASP A 45 5.70 -22.19 22.23
C ASP A 45 5.28 -21.12 21.20
N LEU A 46 5.79 -21.20 19.96
CA LEU A 46 5.45 -20.29 18.86
C LEU A 46 4.27 -20.76 18.00
N ILE A 47 3.77 -21.99 18.21
CA ILE A 47 2.42 -22.37 17.75
C ILE A 47 1.45 -21.87 18.82
N VAL A 48 1.31 -20.55 18.92
CA VAL A 48 0.20 -19.95 19.68
C VAL A 48 -1.03 -20.23 18.83
N PRO A 49 -1.97 -21.10 19.26
CA PRO A 49 -3.28 -21.16 18.63
C PRO A 49 -3.80 -19.73 18.60
N SER A 50 -4.52 -19.30 17.57
CA SER A 50 -5.06 -17.95 17.54
C SER A 50 -6.03 -17.75 18.73
N ILE A 51 -5.50 -17.30 19.88
CA ILE A 51 -6.26 -17.16 21.11
C ILE A 51 -7.33 -16.13 20.83
N VAL A 52 -8.58 -16.57 20.95
CA VAL A 52 -9.75 -15.72 20.77
C VAL A 52 -9.90 -14.86 22.03
N VAL A 53 -10.01 -13.54 21.82
CA VAL A 53 -10.24 -12.55 22.87
C VAL A 53 -11.63 -11.96 22.67
N GLN A 54 -12.40 -11.93 23.76
CA GLN A 54 -13.73 -11.33 23.82
C GLN A 54 -13.64 -9.94 24.49
N LEU A 55 -14.17 -8.93 23.81
CA LEU A 55 -14.11 -7.52 24.24
C LEU A 55 -15.53 -6.95 24.33
N ASP A 56 -15.82 -6.20 25.38
CA ASP A 56 -17.01 -5.35 25.46
C ASP A 56 -16.55 -3.89 25.51
N VAL A 57 -16.79 -3.16 24.43
CA VAL A 57 -16.38 -1.77 24.28
C VAL A 57 -17.62 -0.88 24.32
N GLY A 58 -17.86 -0.24 25.46
CA GLY A 58 -19.04 0.64 25.65
C GLY A 58 -20.38 -0.04 25.37
N GLY A 59 -20.51 -1.34 25.64
CA GLY A 59 -21.70 -2.15 25.38
C GLY A 59 -21.68 -2.88 24.02
N TYR A 60 -20.67 -2.66 23.18
CA TYR A 60 -20.51 -3.36 21.91
C TYR A 60 -19.57 -4.54 22.07
N ARG A 61 -20.06 -5.74 21.75
CA ARG A 61 -19.33 -6.99 21.89
C ARG A 61 -18.53 -7.31 20.63
N TYR A 62 -17.23 -7.51 20.79
CA TYR A 62 -16.32 -7.90 19.73
C TYR A 62 -15.62 -9.22 20.07
N THR A 63 -15.29 -9.96 19.02
CA THR A 63 -14.46 -11.14 19.11
C THR A 63 -13.32 -11.01 18.10
N THR A 64 -12.10 -11.20 18.56
CA THR A 64 -10.91 -11.07 17.72
C THR A 64 -9.79 -11.96 18.22
N LEU A 65 -8.62 -11.89 17.59
CA LEU A 65 -7.46 -12.69 17.95
C LEU A 65 -6.50 -11.86 18.79
N TYR A 66 -5.82 -12.51 19.74
CA TYR A 66 -4.81 -11.89 20.59
C TYR A 66 -3.78 -11.08 19.78
N HIS A 67 -3.25 -11.66 18.69
CA HIS A 67 -2.25 -11.01 17.85
C HIS A 67 -2.77 -9.76 17.15
N THR A 68 -4.07 -9.68 16.83
CA THR A 68 -4.69 -8.49 16.24
C THR A 68 -4.62 -7.31 17.20
N LEU A 69 -4.86 -7.56 18.50
CA LEU A 69 -4.84 -6.52 19.53
C LEU A 69 -3.42 -6.07 19.89
N MET A 70 -2.43 -6.95 19.77
CA MET A 70 -1.02 -6.65 20.08
C MET A 70 -0.41 -5.53 19.23
N VAL A 71 -1.02 -5.19 18.09
CA VAL A 71 -0.63 -4.04 17.26
C VAL A 71 -0.86 -2.70 17.99
N SER A 72 -1.82 -2.65 18.92
CA SER A 72 -2.09 -1.51 19.77
C SER A 72 -1.25 -1.55 21.04
N ARG A 73 -0.50 -0.48 21.34
CA ARG A 73 0.28 -0.38 22.58
C ARG A 73 -0.60 -0.35 23.84
N TYR A 74 -1.85 0.09 23.72
CA TYR A 74 -2.81 0.02 24.82
C TYR A 74 -3.12 -1.44 25.16
N PHE A 75 -3.56 -2.22 24.17
CA PHE A 75 -3.90 -3.62 24.41
C PHE A 75 -2.69 -4.48 24.73
N GLU A 76 -1.53 -4.20 24.15
CA GLU A 76 -0.27 -4.86 24.53
C GLU A 76 -0.04 -4.78 26.05
N LYS A 77 -0.20 -3.59 26.65
CA LYS A 77 -0.02 -3.40 28.10
C LYS A 77 -1.11 -4.08 28.91
N VAL A 78 -2.36 -4.02 28.46
CA VAL A 78 -3.50 -4.65 29.14
C VAL A 78 -3.34 -6.17 29.15
N LEU A 79 -3.07 -6.76 27.98
CA LEU A 79 -2.91 -8.20 27.81
C LEU A 79 -1.70 -8.74 28.56
N LYS A 80 -0.56 -8.03 28.56
CA LYS A 80 0.60 -8.39 29.40
C LYS A 80 0.23 -8.47 30.87
N ARG A 81 -0.48 -7.47 31.39
CA ARG A 81 -0.93 -7.45 32.79
C ARG A 81 -1.88 -8.62 33.11
N ILE A 82 -2.74 -9.00 32.16
CA ILE A 82 -3.64 -10.15 32.31
C ILE A 82 -2.83 -11.45 32.46
N LEU A 83 -1.83 -11.63 31.60
CA LEU A 83 -0.94 -12.80 31.64
C LEU A 83 -0.08 -12.84 32.92
N GLU A 84 0.28 -11.68 33.48
CA GLU A 84 1.05 -11.59 34.73
C GLU A 84 0.23 -11.94 35.98
N ARG A 85 -1.10 -11.81 35.96
CA ARG A 85 -1.98 -12.09 37.13
C ARG A 85 -3.32 -12.74 36.72
N PRO A 86 -3.31 -13.94 36.12
CA PRO A 86 -4.50 -14.54 35.52
C PRO A 86 -5.67 -14.73 36.51
N GLU A 87 -5.38 -15.02 37.78
CA GLU A 87 -6.38 -15.11 38.87
C GLU A 87 -7.28 -13.87 39.02
N ALA A 88 -6.77 -12.67 38.72
CA ALA A 88 -7.58 -11.44 38.80
C ALA A 88 -8.64 -11.34 37.69
N TRP A 89 -8.53 -12.15 36.63
CA TRP A 89 -9.45 -12.19 35.49
C TRP A 89 -10.07 -13.57 35.27
N ALA A 90 -9.85 -14.52 36.17
CA ALA A 90 -10.30 -15.91 36.01
C ALA A 90 -11.84 -16.06 35.86
N ASN A 91 -12.61 -15.09 36.34
CA ASN A 91 -14.08 -15.07 36.26
C ASN A 91 -14.62 -14.05 35.25
N ALA A 92 -13.76 -13.41 34.45
CA ALA A 92 -14.17 -12.39 33.50
C ALA A 92 -14.37 -13.01 32.11
N ASP A 93 -15.62 -13.05 31.64
CA ASP A 93 -15.94 -13.53 30.29
C ASP A 93 -15.51 -12.54 29.19
N TRP A 94 -15.48 -11.23 29.50
CA TRP A 94 -15.21 -10.16 28.55
C TRP A 94 -14.22 -9.15 29.11
N LEU A 95 -13.28 -8.70 28.27
CA LEU A 95 -12.46 -7.54 28.58
C LEU A 95 -13.28 -6.26 28.35
N LEU A 96 -13.60 -5.56 29.43
CA LEU A 96 -14.41 -4.35 29.39
C LEU A 96 -13.55 -3.11 29.08
N VAL A 97 -13.98 -2.31 28.11
CA VAL A 97 -13.35 -1.05 27.71
C VAL A 97 -14.41 0.05 27.69
N ASN A 98 -14.25 1.08 28.52
CA ASN A 98 -15.20 2.18 28.63
C ASN A 98 -14.91 3.26 27.56
N GLN A 99 -15.18 2.94 26.29
CA GLN A 99 -14.97 3.81 25.13
C GLN A 99 -16.11 3.64 24.10
N ASP A 100 -16.10 4.42 23.01
CA ASP A 100 -17.13 4.32 21.97
C ASP A 100 -16.96 3.04 21.13
N GLY A 101 -17.79 2.03 21.44
CA GLY A 101 -17.76 0.75 20.74
C GLY A 101 -18.00 0.85 19.25
N LYS A 102 -18.87 1.76 18.79
CA LYS A 102 -19.16 1.90 17.35
C LYS A 102 -17.91 2.38 16.60
N LEU A 103 -17.18 3.34 17.16
CA LEU A 103 -15.92 3.81 16.57
C LEU A 103 -14.80 2.78 16.68
N PHE A 104 -14.81 1.96 17.73
CA PHE A 104 -13.87 0.86 17.89
C PHE A 104 -13.94 -0.16 16.74
N GLY A 105 -15.10 -0.33 16.10
CA GLY A 105 -15.23 -1.16 14.89
C GLY A 105 -14.22 -0.79 13.79
N TYR A 106 -14.09 0.51 13.49
CA TYR A 106 -13.10 1.00 12.50
C TYR A 106 -11.66 0.73 12.94
N ILE A 107 -11.39 0.85 14.24
CA ILE A 107 -10.08 0.55 14.81
C ILE A 107 -9.77 -0.93 14.64
N LEU A 108 -10.70 -1.80 15.00
CA LEU A 108 -10.51 -3.24 14.91
C LEU A 108 -10.29 -3.70 13.46
N ASP A 109 -11.01 -3.13 12.50
CA ASP A 109 -10.81 -3.44 11.08
C ASP A 109 -9.44 -2.98 10.57
N TYR A 110 -8.97 -1.81 11.03
CA TYR A 110 -7.61 -1.35 10.76
C TYR A 110 -6.57 -2.29 11.39
N LEU A 111 -6.76 -2.74 12.64
CA LEU A 111 -5.83 -3.66 13.29
C LEU A 111 -5.74 -5.02 12.58
N ARG A 112 -6.82 -5.46 11.92
CA ARG A 112 -6.84 -6.72 11.15
C ARG A 112 -6.12 -6.61 9.80
N THR A 113 -6.28 -5.49 9.11
CA THR A 113 -5.92 -5.37 7.69
C THR A 113 -4.75 -4.43 7.42
N ALA A 114 -4.41 -3.56 8.39
CA ALA A 114 -3.57 -2.38 8.18
C ALA A 114 -4.04 -1.48 7.02
N ASN A 115 -5.31 -1.59 6.62
CA ASN A 115 -5.89 -0.86 5.50
C ASN A 115 -6.83 0.23 6.03
N ALA A 116 -6.71 1.43 5.47
CA ALA A 116 -7.51 2.60 5.78
C ALA A 116 -8.80 2.72 4.94
N SER A 117 -9.09 1.77 4.03
CA SER A 117 -10.28 1.81 3.17
C SER A 117 -11.60 1.83 3.94
N SER A 118 -11.65 1.30 5.17
CA SER A 118 -12.85 1.30 6.01
C SER A 118 -13.08 2.63 6.75
N LEU A 119 -12.15 3.59 6.66
CA LEU A 119 -12.30 4.86 7.37
C LEU A 119 -13.49 5.66 6.81
N PRO A 120 -14.32 6.26 7.68
CA PRO A 120 -15.46 7.07 7.28
C PRO A 120 -15.01 8.31 6.49
N SER A 121 -15.90 8.88 5.68
CA SER A 121 -15.68 10.14 4.96
C SER A 121 -16.29 11.35 5.68
N ASP A 122 -17.15 11.12 6.68
CA ASP A 122 -17.74 12.16 7.51
C ASP A 122 -16.69 12.76 8.46
N LEU A 123 -16.50 14.08 8.40
CA LEU A 123 -15.50 14.81 9.17
C LEU A 123 -15.73 14.75 10.68
N ASN A 124 -16.99 14.78 11.13
CA ASN A 124 -17.34 14.71 12.54
C ASN A 124 -17.02 13.31 13.10
N ILE A 125 -17.35 12.27 12.33
CA ILE A 125 -16.99 10.89 12.69
C ILE A 125 -15.46 10.71 12.72
N LEU A 126 -14.73 11.23 11.73
CA LEU A 126 -13.27 11.17 11.68
C LEU A 126 -12.60 11.87 12.88
N THR A 127 -13.12 13.03 13.27
CA THR A 127 -12.60 13.79 14.42
C THR A 127 -12.78 13.01 15.72
N ARG A 128 -13.94 12.37 15.92
CA ARG A 128 -14.15 11.50 17.09
C ARG A 128 -13.30 10.24 17.03
N LEU A 129 -13.20 9.60 15.87
CA LEU A 129 -12.37 8.40 15.67
C LEU A 129 -10.89 8.67 15.97
N LYS A 130 -10.41 9.88 15.68
CA LYS A 130 -9.05 10.31 16.01
C LYS A 130 -8.77 10.25 17.52
N GLU A 131 -9.72 10.69 18.35
CA GLU A 131 -9.59 10.62 19.80
C GLU A 131 -9.54 9.17 20.31
N GLU A 132 -10.36 8.28 19.74
CA GLU A 132 -10.30 6.85 20.02
C GLU A 132 -8.93 6.26 19.61
N VAL A 133 -8.43 6.56 18.42
CA VAL A 133 -7.11 6.09 17.94
C VAL A 133 -5.96 6.54 18.86
N ARG A 134 -6.06 7.75 19.43
CA ARG A 134 -5.13 8.25 20.45
C ARG A 134 -5.28 7.54 21.79
N PHE A 135 -6.49 7.13 22.18
CA PHE A 135 -6.73 6.31 23.35
C PHE A 135 -6.08 4.93 23.20
N TYR A 136 -6.35 4.23 22.08
CA TYR A 136 -5.78 2.90 21.80
C TYR A 136 -4.30 2.93 21.38
N LYS A 137 -3.67 4.11 21.30
CA LYS A 137 -2.24 4.29 21.00
C LYS A 137 -1.82 3.62 19.69
N ILE A 138 -2.45 4.02 18.57
CA ILE A 138 -2.16 3.52 17.22
C ILE A 138 -1.64 4.67 16.34
N PRO A 139 -0.33 5.00 16.38
CA PRO A 139 0.21 6.22 15.76
C PRO A 139 0.02 6.29 14.24
N PHE A 140 0.18 5.17 13.54
CA PHE A 140 0.04 5.14 12.08
C PHE A 140 -1.38 5.50 11.63
N MET A 141 -2.41 5.02 12.35
CA MET A 141 -3.79 5.35 12.04
C MET A 141 -4.10 6.83 12.35
N ASP A 142 -3.50 7.40 13.40
CA ASP A 142 -3.63 8.84 13.71
C ASP A 142 -3.08 9.71 12.57
N SER A 143 -1.91 9.36 12.03
CA SER A 143 -1.34 10.04 10.86
C SER A 143 -2.25 9.96 9.63
N ILE A 144 -2.83 8.79 9.35
CA ILE A 144 -3.75 8.60 8.21
C ILE A 144 -5.02 9.44 8.38
N ILE A 145 -5.60 9.45 9.59
CA ILE A 145 -6.81 10.25 9.86
C ILE A 145 -6.51 11.74 9.75
N ASN A 146 -5.36 12.20 10.25
CA ASN A 146 -4.93 13.60 10.10
C ASN A 146 -4.83 14.01 8.63
N GLU A 147 -4.23 13.17 7.80
CA GLU A 147 -4.13 13.44 6.37
C GLU A 147 -5.51 13.45 5.70
N LYS A 148 -6.38 12.49 6.04
CA LYS A 148 -7.75 12.45 5.49
C LYS A 148 -8.56 13.68 5.89
N ILE A 149 -8.47 14.11 7.14
CA ILE A 149 -9.09 15.35 7.63
C ILE A 149 -8.54 16.56 6.89
N ARG A 150 -7.22 16.62 6.65
CA ARG A 150 -6.59 17.70 5.89
C ARG A 150 -7.11 17.78 4.46
N ILE A 151 -7.22 16.63 3.78
CA ILE A 151 -7.75 16.55 2.40
C ILE A 151 -9.21 17.00 2.37
N LEU A 152 -10.04 16.58 3.33
CA LEU A 152 -11.45 16.95 3.40
C LEU A 152 -11.68 18.43 3.78
N ASN A 153 -10.78 19.02 4.56
CA ASN A 153 -10.82 20.43 4.95
C ASN A 153 -10.09 21.35 3.98
N SER A 154 -9.31 20.81 3.04
CA SER A 154 -8.79 21.61 1.94
C SER A 154 -9.98 22.26 1.25
N PRO A 155 -9.94 23.57 0.95
CA PRO A 155 -10.89 24.13 0.00
C PRO A 155 -10.92 23.17 -1.17
N GLN A 156 -12.10 22.64 -1.49
CA GLN A 156 -12.35 22.23 -2.85
C GLN A 156 -12.22 23.53 -3.64
N GLU A 157 -10.99 23.93 -3.98
CA GLU A 157 -10.81 24.48 -5.31
C GLU A 157 -11.48 23.42 -6.18
N GLU A 158 -12.58 23.81 -6.80
CA GLU A 158 -13.10 23.13 -7.97
C GLU A 158 -11.93 23.10 -8.96
N ALA A 159 -11.01 22.16 -8.76
CA ALA A 159 -9.94 21.89 -9.67
C ALA A 159 -10.68 21.33 -10.86
N ARG A 160 -11.10 22.23 -11.76
CA ARG A 160 -11.59 21.88 -13.07
C ARG A 160 -10.60 20.85 -13.57
N GLU A 161 -11.07 19.64 -13.83
CA GLU A 161 -10.22 18.53 -14.19
C GLU A 161 -9.54 18.90 -15.51
N ARG A 162 -8.34 19.50 -15.41
CA ARG A 162 -7.61 19.96 -16.57
C ARG A 162 -7.19 18.72 -17.34
N MET A 163 -7.55 18.65 -18.61
CA MET A 163 -7.10 17.54 -19.45
C MET A 163 -5.64 17.78 -19.83
N TYR A 164 -4.78 16.79 -19.62
CA TYR A 164 -3.35 16.88 -19.94
C TYR A 164 -3.01 16.13 -21.24
N LYS A 165 -2.16 16.74 -22.06
CA LYS A 165 -1.54 16.12 -23.24
C LYS A 165 -0.02 16.21 -23.14
N ILE A 166 0.68 15.12 -23.44
CA ILE A 166 2.14 15.07 -23.45
C ILE A 166 2.61 14.82 -24.87
N LEU A 167 3.41 15.73 -25.42
CA LEU A 167 3.96 15.65 -26.78
C LEU A 167 5.48 15.71 -26.73
N TYR A 168 6.16 15.16 -27.74
CA TYR A 168 7.59 15.43 -27.91
C TYR A 168 7.78 16.93 -28.19
N THR A 169 8.79 17.55 -27.56
CA THR A 169 9.04 18.99 -27.70
C THR A 169 9.26 19.38 -29.16
N GLU A 170 9.98 18.56 -29.93
CA GLU A 170 10.19 18.79 -31.36
C GLU A 170 8.88 18.78 -32.17
N GLU A 171 7.96 17.87 -31.83
CA GLU A 171 6.66 17.81 -32.47
C GLU A 171 5.85 19.06 -32.14
N TYR A 172 5.78 19.43 -30.87
CA TYR A 172 5.07 20.61 -30.41
C TYR A 172 5.65 21.92 -30.99
N ASP A 173 6.97 22.05 -31.09
CA ASP A 173 7.62 23.20 -31.71
C ASP A 173 7.35 23.26 -33.23
N ARG A 174 7.30 22.10 -33.90
CA ARG A 174 6.91 22.00 -35.32
C ARG A 174 5.44 22.39 -35.51
N MET A 175 4.57 22.02 -34.57
CA MET A 175 3.17 22.42 -34.51
C MET A 175 3.04 23.95 -34.41
N LYS A 176 3.79 24.62 -33.52
CA LYS A 176 3.80 26.10 -33.40
C LYS A 176 4.19 26.82 -34.71
N ARG A 177 5.14 26.24 -35.47
CA ARG A 177 5.70 26.88 -36.68
C ARG A 177 4.87 26.67 -37.96
N THR A 178 4.02 25.64 -38.02
CA THR A 178 3.38 25.21 -39.26
C THR A 178 1.87 25.42 -39.19
N LYS A 179 1.34 26.44 -39.87
CA LYS A 179 -0.12 26.61 -40.02
C LYS A 179 -0.71 25.39 -40.74
N GLY A 180 -1.72 24.75 -40.15
CA GLY A 180 -2.45 23.63 -40.75
C GLY A 180 -1.82 22.24 -40.55
N PHE A 181 -0.85 22.08 -39.65
CA PHE A 181 -0.31 20.76 -39.31
C PHE A 181 -1.39 19.87 -38.67
N LYS A 182 -1.41 18.59 -39.04
CA LYS A 182 -2.25 17.55 -38.41
C LYS A 182 -1.36 16.58 -37.65
N ASN A 183 -1.73 16.23 -36.42
CA ASN A 183 -1.02 15.18 -35.69
C ASN A 183 -1.32 13.79 -36.31
N ASN A 184 -0.68 12.74 -35.80
CA ASN A 184 -0.90 11.35 -36.27
C ASN A 184 -2.37 10.88 -36.10
N ASP A 185 -3.14 11.57 -35.26
CA ASP A 185 -4.58 11.33 -35.02
C ASP A 185 -5.48 12.20 -35.92
N GLY A 186 -4.90 12.98 -36.86
CA GLY A 186 -5.64 13.80 -37.81
C GLY A 186 -6.19 15.12 -37.28
N GLN A 187 -5.90 15.48 -36.02
CA GLN A 187 -6.37 16.69 -35.37
C GLN A 187 -5.57 17.93 -35.80
N LEU A 188 -6.27 19.03 -36.11
CA LEU A 188 -5.68 20.30 -36.51
C LEU A 188 -4.96 20.96 -35.32
N VAL A 189 -3.71 21.33 -35.55
CA VAL A 189 -2.85 21.96 -34.53
C VAL A 189 -3.35 23.30 -34.03
N SER A 190 -4.07 24.05 -34.88
CA SER A 190 -4.71 25.31 -34.47
C SER A 190 -5.62 25.11 -33.26
N ASP A 191 -6.29 23.97 -33.19
CA ASP A 191 -7.33 23.71 -32.20
C ASP A 191 -6.67 23.37 -30.84
N ILE A 192 -5.57 22.62 -30.86
CA ILE A 192 -4.78 22.29 -29.66
C ILE A 192 -4.15 23.54 -29.04
N LEU A 193 -3.61 24.47 -29.85
CA LEU A 193 -2.97 25.69 -29.34
C LEU A 193 -3.96 26.71 -28.77
N LEU A 194 -5.23 26.62 -29.15
CA LEU A 194 -6.32 27.45 -28.61
C LEU A 194 -6.82 26.90 -27.27
N GLU A 195 -7.00 25.59 -27.17
CA GLU A 195 -7.59 24.94 -25.99
C GLU A 195 -6.58 24.69 -24.86
N TYR A 196 -5.29 24.55 -25.17
CA TYR A 196 -4.26 24.17 -24.21
C TYR A 196 -3.19 25.24 -24.00
N GLU A 197 -2.60 25.25 -22.81
CA GLU A 197 -1.41 26.00 -22.43
C GLU A 197 -0.24 25.09 -22.07
N GLU A 198 0.98 25.59 -22.28
CA GLU A 198 2.22 24.90 -21.92
C GLU A 198 2.48 25.05 -20.43
N ILE A 199 2.57 23.92 -19.72
CA ILE A 199 2.75 23.89 -18.26
C ILE A 199 4.20 23.61 -17.89
N ALA A 200 4.83 22.65 -18.56
CA ALA A 200 6.18 22.22 -18.23
C ALA A 200 6.89 21.53 -19.40
N LYS A 201 8.22 21.51 -19.35
CA LYS A 201 9.06 20.63 -20.17
C LYS A 201 9.73 19.59 -19.29
N LEU A 202 9.63 18.33 -19.68
CA LEU A 202 10.20 17.19 -18.99
C LEU A 202 11.35 16.63 -19.82
N SER A 203 12.49 16.39 -19.18
CA SER A 203 13.59 15.62 -19.77
C SER A 203 13.54 14.22 -19.18
N ILE A 204 13.25 13.22 -20.02
CA ILE A 204 13.07 11.82 -19.58
C ILE A 204 13.92 10.87 -20.42
N GLN A 205 14.18 9.69 -19.88
CA GLN A 205 14.82 8.60 -20.63
C GLN A 205 13.74 7.64 -21.13
N GLU A 206 13.64 7.52 -22.45
CA GLU A 206 12.72 6.56 -23.07
C GLU A 206 13.46 5.33 -23.59
N PRO A 207 12.93 4.13 -23.33
CA PRO A 207 13.49 2.92 -23.87
C PRO A 207 13.15 2.80 -25.37
N TYR A 208 14.16 2.50 -26.18
CA TYR A 208 13.97 2.14 -27.58
C TYR A 208 14.78 0.88 -27.92
N TRP A 209 14.29 0.10 -28.87
CA TRP A 209 14.91 -1.16 -29.26
C TRP A 209 15.88 -0.96 -30.44
N VAL A 210 17.12 -1.42 -30.29
CA VAL A 210 18.15 -1.39 -31.35
C VAL A 210 18.38 -2.79 -31.91
N CYS A 211 18.47 -2.89 -33.24
CA CYS A 211 18.81 -4.12 -33.94
C CYS A 211 20.22 -4.03 -34.55
N SER A 212 21.07 -5.03 -34.31
CA SER A 212 22.46 -5.13 -34.77
C SER A 212 22.64 -5.05 -36.29
N ARG A 213 21.60 -5.28 -37.10
CA ARG A 213 21.68 -5.19 -38.57
C ARG A 213 21.29 -3.82 -39.15
N GLY A 214 21.05 -2.81 -38.31
CA GLY A 214 20.61 -1.48 -38.77
C GLY A 214 19.22 -1.47 -39.43
N ILE A 215 18.45 -2.55 -39.28
CA ILE A 215 17.12 -2.71 -39.86
C ILE A 215 16.12 -1.91 -39.02
N ARG A 216 15.78 -0.69 -39.48
CA ARG A 216 14.90 0.26 -38.77
C ARG A 216 13.41 -0.12 -38.70
N ILE A 217 12.99 -1.16 -39.42
CA ILE A 217 11.56 -1.52 -39.59
C ILE A 217 10.96 -2.32 -38.43
N HIS A 218 11.74 -2.69 -37.41
CA HIS A 218 11.18 -3.31 -36.21
C HIS A 218 11.71 -2.73 -34.88
N THR A 219 10.79 -2.12 -34.13
CA THR A 219 11.03 -1.38 -32.88
C THR A 219 10.75 -2.21 -31.62
N SER A 220 10.70 -3.54 -31.73
CA SER A 220 10.34 -4.42 -30.61
C SER A 220 11.09 -5.76 -30.66
N PRO A 221 11.47 -6.32 -29.49
CA PRO A 221 12.14 -7.63 -29.40
C PRO A 221 11.37 -8.77 -30.07
N THR A 222 10.04 -8.69 -30.12
CA THR A 222 9.16 -9.74 -30.67
C THR A 222 9.24 -9.83 -32.20
N LYS A 223 9.75 -8.78 -32.85
CA LYS A 223 9.88 -8.69 -34.29
C LYS A 223 11.28 -9.08 -34.80
N CYS A 224 12.21 -9.41 -33.90
CA CYS A 224 13.54 -9.89 -34.26
C CYS A 224 13.49 -11.32 -34.84
N GLY A 225 13.90 -11.47 -36.10
CA GLY A 225 13.94 -12.77 -36.79
C GLY A 225 15.03 -13.72 -36.26
N ARG A 226 14.98 -15.00 -36.68
CA ARG A 226 15.94 -16.05 -36.25
C ARG A 226 17.42 -15.68 -36.45
N MET A 227 17.72 -14.85 -37.46
CA MET A 227 19.08 -14.39 -37.74
C MET A 227 19.59 -13.40 -36.69
N CYS A 228 18.75 -12.49 -36.17
CA CYS A 228 19.14 -11.55 -35.11
C CYS A 228 19.46 -12.27 -33.80
N LYS A 229 18.90 -13.47 -33.58
CA LYS A 229 19.20 -14.31 -32.41
C LYS A 229 20.55 -15.04 -32.52
N ARG A 230 21.13 -15.18 -33.72
CA ARG A 230 22.41 -15.88 -33.95
C ARG A 230 23.61 -14.94 -33.87
N GLU A 231 23.46 -13.70 -34.35
CA GLU A 231 24.48 -12.64 -34.30
C GLU A 231 24.17 -11.64 -33.18
N PHE A 232 23.87 -12.16 -31.99
CA PHE A 232 23.53 -11.34 -30.84
C PHE A 232 24.78 -10.66 -30.28
N GLU A 233 24.98 -9.39 -30.61
CA GLU A 233 25.94 -8.52 -29.92
C GLU A 233 25.20 -7.75 -28.81
N PRO A 234 25.46 -8.04 -27.52
CA PRO A 234 24.71 -7.44 -26.41
C PRO A 234 24.82 -5.91 -26.36
N ASP A 235 25.94 -5.36 -26.83
CA ASP A 235 26.23 -3.93 -26.78
C ASP A 235 25.49 -3.13 -27.86
N HIS A 236 24.99 -3.80 -28.91
CA HIS A 236 24.35 -3.18 -30.09
C HIS A 236 22.96 -3.75 -30.41
N HIS A 237 22.47 -4.70 -29.61
CA HIS A 237 21.18 -5.35 -29.83
C HIS A 237 20.43 -5.55 -28.50
N GLY A 238 19.52 -4.62 -28.22
CA GLY A 238 18.82 -4.60 -26.94
C GLY A 238 17.98 -3.35 -26.72
N TRP A 239 17.52 -3.19 -25.48
CA TRP A 239 16.92 -1.95 -25.02
C TRP A 239 18.00 -0.92 -24.73
N HIS A 240 17.93 0.19 -25.44
CA HIS A 240 18.72 1.38 -25.16
C HIS A 240 17.80 2.47 -24.64
N PHE A 241 18.38 3.48 -24.02
CA PHE A 241 17.66 4.65 -23.55
C PHE A 241 18.10 5.86 -24.33
N ILE A 242 17.14 6.68 -24.75
CA ILE A 242 17.41 7.98 -25.35
C ILE A 242 16.84 9.06 -24.45
N GLN A 243 17.64 10.10 -24.22
CA GLN A 243 17.17 11.30 -23.56
C GLN A 243 16.24 12.03 -24.52
N VAL A 244 14.98 12.22 -24.13
CA VAL A 244 13.98 12.94 -24.91
C VAL A 244 13.39 14.07 -24.09
N GLU A 245 13.05 15.15 -24.77
CA GLU A 245 12.28 16.24 -24.18
C GLU A 245 10.81 16.13 -24.56
N LYS A 246 9.94 16.25 -23.56
CA LYS A 246 8.50 16.27 -23.74
C LYS A 246 7.90 17.54 -23.18
N THR A 247 6.94 18.10 -23.90
CA THR A 247 6.17 19.26 -23.45
C THR A 247 4.82 18.79 -22.92
N VAL A 248 4.49 19.24 -21.71
CA VAL A 248 3.22 18.97 -21.03
C VAL A 248 2.28 20.14 -21.27
N LEU A 249 1.11 19.84 -21.83
CA LEU A 249 0.05 20.78 -22.09
C LEU A 249 -1.13 20.48 -21.17
N ALA A 250 -1.80 21.52 -20.68
CA ALA A 250 -3.07 21.41 -19.95
C ALA A 250 -4.13 22.30 -20.59
N THR A 251 -5.40 21.94 -20.50
CA THR A 251 -6.49 22.84 -20.92
C THR A 251 -6.40 24.17 -20.17
N ARG A 252 -6.63 25.28 -20.88
CA ARG A 252 -6.66 26.62 -20.27
C ARG A 252 -7.81 26.72 -19.27
N ASP A 253 -7.62 27.50 -18.21
CA ASP A 253 -8.76 27.91 -17.37
C ASP A 253 -9.58 28.97 -18.12
N GLU A 254 -10.88 28.70 -18.30
CA GLU A 254 -11.85 29.71 -18.75
C GLU A 254 -12.13 30.77 -17.67
#